data_AF-A0A922HIF8-F1
#
_entry.id   AF-A0A922HIF8-F1
#
_cell.length_a   1.000
_cell.length_b   1.000
_cell.length_c   1.000
_cell.angle_alpha   90.00
_cell.angle_beta   90.00
_cell.angle_gamma   90.00
#
_symmetry.space_group_name_H-M   'P 1'
#
loop_
_entity.id
_entity.type
_entity.pdbx_description
1 polymer ?
#
loop_
_entity_poly.entity_id
_entity_poly.type
_entity_poly.pdbx_seq_one_letter_code
_entity_poly.pdbx_strand_id
1 'polypeptide(L)'
;MEKFQSLLVIWLITQFVLTIFYGWIHQAGIIRSLLYLQNVHHNELIADHMTVADNVQIRLVFMRMYLPPRHLLLIPHSHGKNIQINDYSIEPIQPSLRRIFDQTTETSTTTMMKIFLIMPSCYDEMLNKMIIDEQFERLNVTNQQQQIEIELLQSEFPNFSAEDLDQCLLINNNNNNKDDDSDSTMLKWTNRIWKTFGMSIWLIKVVNQ
;
A
#
# COMPACT_ATOMS: atom_id res chain seq x y z
N MET A 1 0.15 -47.71 1.81
CA MET A 1 0.25 -46.64 2.83
C MET A 1 1.40 -45.67 2.55
N GLU A 2 2.56 -46.13 2.08
CA GLU A 2 3.73 -45.27 1.79
C GLU A 2 3.42 -44.10 0.84
N LYS A 3 2.69 -44.33 -0.26
CA LYS A 3 2.29 -43.25 -1.20
C LYS A 3 1.46 -42.14 -0.53
N PHE A 4 0.61 -42.50 0.43
CA PHE A 4 -0.20 -41.53 1.18
C PHE A 4 0.68 -40.70 2.13
N GLN A 5 1.66 -41.33 2.77
CA GLN A 5 2.63 -40.64 3.63
C GLN A 5 3.48 -39.66 2.81
N SER A 6 3.96 -40.06 1.63
CA SER A 6 4.70 -39.16 0.75
C SER A 6 3.88 -37.94 0.29
N LEU A 7 2.62 -38.15 -0.09
CA LEU A 7 1.72 -37.05 -0.45
C LEU A 7 1.46 -36.10 0.72
N LEU A 8 1.28 -36.64 1.93
CA LEU A 8 1.08 -35.84 3.13
C LEU A 8 2.31 -34.99 3.47
N VAL A 9 3.51 -35.55 3.34
CA VAL A 9 4.77 -34.82 3.55
C VAL A 9 4.92 -33.69 2.53
N ILE A 10 4.69 -33.94 1.24
CA ILE A 10 4.75 -32.91 0.20
C ILE A 10 3.72 -31.81 0.47
N TRP A 11 2.51 -32.20 0.88
CA TRP A 11 1.46 -31.25 1.23
C TRP A 11 1.87 -30.37 2.42
N LEU A 12 2.40 -30.96 3.50
CA LEU A 12 2.89 -30.20 4.67
C LEU A 12 4.01 -29.24 4.30
N ILE A 13 5.00 -29.69 3.52
CA ILE A 13 6.10 -28.84 3.04
C ILE A 13 5.53 -27.67 2.23
N THR A 14 4.58 -27.94 1.33
CA THR A 14 3.95 -26.89 0.53
C THR A 14 3.20 -25.88 1.41
N GLN A 15 2.44 -26.34 2.40
CA GLN A 15 1.75 -25.45 3.34
C GLN A 15 2.72 -24.62 4.15
N PHE A 16 3.85 -25.20 4.57
CA PHE A 16 4.88 -24.49 5.32
C PHE A 16 5.54 -23.40 4.47
N VAL A 17 5.92 -23.73 3.24
CA VAL A 17 6.46 -22.76 2.26
C VAL A 17 5.44 -21.66 2.02
N LEU A 18 4.17 -21.98 1.74
CA LEU A 18 3.12 -20.98 1.57
C LEU A 18 2.95 -20.10 2.82
N THR A 19 2.98 -20.69 4.02
CA THR A 19 2.86 -19.94 5.28
C THR A 19 4.02 -18.98 5.48
N ILE A 20 5.26 -19.40 5.17
CA ILE A 20 6.42 -18.50 5.26
C ILE A 20 6.33 -17.40 4.21
N PHE A 21 6.11 -17.75 2.94
CA PHE A 21 6.06 -16.75 1.87
C PHE A 21 4.91 -15.77 2.07
N TYR A 22 3.68 -16.27 2.22
CA TYR A 22 2.52 -15.39 2.37
C TYR A 22 2.46 -14.74 3.74
N GLY A 23 2.84 -15.43 4.82
CA GLY A 23 2.82 -14.85 6.16
C GLY A 23 3.90 -13.78 6.31
N TRP A 24 5.16 -14.12 6.03
CA TRP A 24 6.30 -13.25 6.31
C TRP A 24 6.38 -12.07 5.36
N ILE A 25 6.24 -12.28 4.04
CA ILE A 25 6.36 -11.20 3.04
C ILE A 25 5.21 -10.21 3.22
N HIS A 26 3.97 -10.70 3.35
CA HIS A 26 2.81 -9.84 3.51
C HIS A 26 2.86 -9.05 4.82
N GLN A 27 3.19 -9.70 5.95
CA GLN A 27 3.29 -9.01 7.24
C GLN A 27 4.45 -8.03 7.28
N ALA A 28 5.60 -8.36 6.69
CA ALA A 28 6.74 -7.45 6.64
C ALA A 28 6.43 -6.19 5.83
N GLY A 29 5.63 -6.30 4.76
CA GLY A 29 5.23 -5.15 3.94
C GLY A 29 4.32 -4.22 4.73
N ILE A 30 3.28 -4.80 5.34
CA ILE A 30 2.33 -4.07 6.19
C ILE A 30 3.04 -3.36 7.34
N ILE A 31 3.83 -4.09 8.12
CA ILE A 31 4.42 -3.55 9.35
C ILE A 31 5.35 -2.38 9.02
N ARG A 32 6.15 -2.49 7.96
CA ARG A 32 7.02 -1.38 7.54
C ARG A 32 6.23 -0.19 7.04
N SER A 33 5.20 -0.40 6.24
CA SER A 33 4.37 0.72 5.78
C SER A 33 3.71 1.46 6.94
N LEU A 34 3.28 0.72 7.97
CA LEU A 34 2.77 1.31 9.21
C LEU A 34 3.85 2.05 9.99
N LEU A 35 5.03 1.46 10.16
CA LEU A 35 6.15 2.09 10.86
C LEU A 35 6.65 3.35 10.14
N TYR A 36 6.69 3.35 8.81
CA TYR A 36 6.99 4.53 8.01
C TYR A 36 5.96 5.63 8.25
N LEU A 37 4.68 5.29 8.11
CA LEU A 37 3.59 6.24 8.32
C LEU A 37 3.65 6.82 9.75
N GLN A 38 3.95 5.96 10.72
CA GLN A 38 4.12 6.35 12.11
C GLN A 38 5.35 7.23 12.31
N ASN A 39 6.48 6.98 11.65
CA ASN A 39 7.73 7.70 11.90
C ASN A 39 7.78 9.03 11.16
N VAL A 40 7.38 9.05 9.89
CA VAL A 40 7.46 10.21 9.01
C VAL A 40 6.23 11.10 9.13
N HIS A 41 5.05 10.51 9.17
CA HIS A 41 3.78 11.23 9.23
C HIS A 41 3.12 11.16 10.62
N HIS A 42 3.89 10.86 11.68
CA HIS A 42 3.40 10.85 13.07
C HIS A 42 2.63 12.12 13.42
N ASN A 43 3.21 13.26 13.06
CA ASN A 43 2.69 14.56 13.41
C ASN A 43 1.44 14.89 12.60
N GLU A 44 1.32 14.36 11.39
CA GLU A 44 0.09 14.50 10.61
C GLU A 44 -1.02 13.58 11.13
N LEU A 45 -0.67 12.40 11.62
CA LEU A 45 -1.61 11.45 12.22
C LEU A 45 -2.05 11.86 13.64
N ILE A 46 -1.19 12.52 14.41
CA ILE A 46 -1.38 12.77 15.85
C ILE A 46 -1.29 14.25 16.23
N ALA A 47 -0.35 15.01 15.67
CA ALA A 47 -0.01 16.37 16.14
C ALA A 47 -0.89 17.49 15.56
N ASP A 48 -1.71 17.23 14.54
CA ASP A 48 -2.64 18.24 14.01
C ASP A 48 -3.69 18.68 15.04
N HIS A 49 -3.90 17.90 16.11
CA HIS A 49 -4.87 18.20 17.16
C HIS A 49 -4.46 19.27 18.18
N MET A 50 -3.17 19.63 18.28
CA MET A 50 -2.74 20.64 19.28
C MET A 50 -2.67 22.07 18.73
N THR A 51 -2.65 22.26 17.41
CA THR A 51 -2.49 23.60 16.81
C THR A 51 -3.25 23.84 15.50
N VAL A 52 -3.87 22.83 14.87
CA VAL A 52 -4.58 23.00 13.60
C VAL A 52 -6.04 22.57 13.76
N ALA A 53 -6.92 23.32 13.10
CA ALA A 53 -8.36 23.39 13.30
C ALA A 53 -9.08 22.03 13.40
N ASP A 54 -10.21 22.00 14.12
CA ASP A 54 -11.21 20.92 14.22
C ASP A 54 -11.76 20.39 12.87
N ASN A 55 -11.18 20.83 11.75
CA ASN A 55 -11.67 20.65 10.40
C ASN A 55 -10.85 19.65 9.56
N VAL A 56 -9.85 18.96 10.12
CA VAL A 56 -9.07 17.96 9.35
C VAL A 56 -9.59 16.54 9.62
N GLN A 57 -10.07 15.87 8.58
CA GLN A 57 -10.48 14.48 8.63
C GLN A 57 -9.41 13.59 8.02
N ILE A 58 -8.95 12.59 8.76
CA ILE A 58 -7.93 11.64 8.30
C ILE A 58 -8.61 10.30 8.00
N ARG A 59 -8.35 9.74 6.83
CA ARG A 59 -8.81 8.40 6.45
C ARG A 59 -7.61 7.52 6.14
N LEU A 60 -7.55 6.36 6.78
CA LEU A 60 -6.57 5.33 6.52
C LEU A 60 -7.27 4.20 5.77
N VAL A 61 -6.87 3.99 4.51
CA VAL A 61 -7.56 3.11 3.56
C VAL A 61 -6.62 1.97 3.21
N PHE A 62 -7.00 0.74 3.54
CA PHE A 62 -6.26 -0.46 3.18
C PHE A 62 -6.95 -1.14 2.00
N MET A 63 -6.28 -1.24 0.86
CA MET A 63 -6.84 -1.88 -0.34
C MET A 63 -6.11 -3.17 -0.68
N ARG A 64 -6.88 -4.19 -1.08
CA ARG A 64 -6.34 -5.48 -1.54
C ARG A 64 -5.41 -6.18 -0.56
N MET A 65 -5.53 -5.86 0.71
CA MET A 65 -4.73 -6.42 1.78
C MET A 65 -5.52 -6.49 3.08
N TYR A 66 -5.21 -7.47 3.91
CA TYR A 66 -5.86 -7.61 5.21
C TYR A 66 -5.51 -6.44 6.12
N LEU A 67 -6.52 -5.95 6.86
CA LEU A 67 -6.32 -4.92 7.85
C LEU A 67 -5.34 -5.41 8.93
N PRO A 68 -4.27 -4.64 9.24
CA PRO A 68 -3.41 -4.95 10.36
C PRO A 68 -4.19 -4.89 11.69
N PRO A 69 -3.78 -5.67 12.71
CA PRO A 69 -4.26 -5.49 14.06
C PRO A 69 -4.17 -4.02 14.50
N ARG A 70 -5.28 -3.46 15.01
CA ARG A 70 -5.37 -2.03 15.37
C ARG A 70 -4.29 -1.54 16.33
N HIS A 71 -3.81 -2.40 17.23
CA HIS A 71 -2.75 -2.03 18.17
C HIS A 71 -1.41 -1.71 17.46
N LEU A 72 -1.19 -2.22 16.24
CA LEU A 72 -0.01 -1.89 15.42
C LEU A 72 -0.12 -0.51 14.77
N LEU A 73 -1.33 0.03 14.62
CA LEU A 73 -1.53 1.37 14.08
C LEU A 73 -1.11 2.46 15.06
N LEU A 74 -0.97 2.12 16.36
CA LEU A 74 -0.59 3.02 17.45
C LEU A 74 -1.39 4.33 17.50
N ILE A 75 -2.60 4.32 16.93
CA ILE A 75 -3.56 5.43 17.00
C ILE A 75 -4.11 5.48 18.43
N PRO A 76 -3.92 6.57 19.18
CA PRO A 76 -4.36 6.60 20.57
C PRO A 76 -5.89 6.62 20.64
N HIS A 77 -6.46 5.88 21.58
CA HIS A 77 -7.92 5.72 21.73
C HIS A 77 -8.65 7.05 21.99
N SER A 78 -7.94 8.05 22.53
CA SER A 78 -8.43 9.41 22.79
C SER A 78 -8.63 10.26 21.52
N HIS A 79 -7.98 9.91 20.41
CA HIS A 79 -7.95 10.71 19.17
C HIS A 79 -8.73 10.09 18.01
N GLY A 80 -9.42 8.97 18.25
CA GLY A 80 -10.10 8.18 17.22
C GLY A 80 -11.37 8.78 16.60
N LYS A 81 -11.75 10.02 16.93
CA LYS A 81 -12.95 10.66 16.32
C LYS A 81 -12.69 11.19 14.90
N ASN A 82 -11.47 11.65 14.62
CA ASN A 82 -11.12 12.27 13.34
C ASN A 82 -10.38 11.32 12.38
N ILE A 83 -9.99 10.13 12.86
CA ILE A 83 -9.32 9.10 12.07
C ILE A 83 -10.30 7.99 11.77
N GLN A 84 -10.62 7.80 10.50
CA GLN A 84 -11.42 6.66 10.02
C GLN A 84 -10.52 5.63 9.37
N ILE A 85 -10.70 4.36 9.73
CA ILE A 85 -9.96 3.25 9.14
C ILE A 85 -10.95 2.46 8.28
N ASN A 86 -10.71 2.42 6.98
CA ASN A 86 -11.56 1.75 6.02
C ASN A 86 -10.84 0.51 5.47
N ASP A 87 -11.52 -0.63 5.51
CA ASP A 87 -11.05 -1.90 4.99
C ASP A 87 -11.69 -2.18 3.62
N TYR A 88 -10.85 -2.22 2.59
CA TYR A 88 -11.21 -2.57 1.21
C TYR A 88 -10.37 -3.75 0.71
N SER A 89 -10.04 -4.68 1.61
CA SER A 89 -9.25 -5.89 1.34
C SER A 89 -9.80 -6.73 0.18
N ILE A 90 -11.13 -6.89 0.11
CA ILE A 90 -11.79 -7.76 -0.88
C ILE A 90 -12.44 -6.99 -2.04
N GLU A 91 -12.57 -5.67 -1.93
CA GLU A 91 -13.34 -4.89 -2.89
C GLU A 91 -12.53 -4.53 -4.16
N PRO A 92 -13.20 -4.37 -5.32
CA PRO A 92 -12.56 -3.85 -6.52
C PRO A 92 -12.10 -2.40 -6.35
N ILE A 93 -10.90 -2.09 -6.83
CA ILE A 93 -10.24 -0.82 -6.52
C ILE A 93 -11.03 0.40 -7.02
N GLN A 94 -11.49 0.37 -8.28
CA GLN A 94 -12.24 1.47 -8.90
C GLN A 94 -13.50 1.87 -8.09
N PRO A 95 -14.48 0.96 -7.84
CA PRO A 95 -15.67 1.28 -7.06
C PRO A 95 -15.38 1.77 -5.63
N SER A 96 -14.32 1.27 -5.00
CA SER A 96 -13.97 1.67 -3.63
C SER A 96 -13.37 3.07 -3.59
N LEU A 97 -12.47 3.40 -4.52
CA LEU A 97 -11.93 4.76 -4.65
C LEU A 97 -13.01 5.77 -4.98
N ARG A 98 -13.89 5.46 -5.94
CA ARG A 98 -15.06 6.30 -6.25
C ARG A 98 -15.92 6.55 -5.01
N ARG A 99 -16.27 5.50 -4.26
CA ARG A 99 -17.01 5.66 -3.00
C ARG A 99 -16.29 6.55 -1.99
N ILE A 100 -14.97 6.45 -1.88
CA ILE A 100 -14.18 7.32 -1.00
C ILE A 100 -14.32 8.78 -1.46
N PHE A 101 -14.13 9.05 -2.75
CA PHE A 101 -14.25 10.39 -3.31
C PHE A 101 -15.68 10.95 -3.27
N ASP A 102 -16.70 10.12 -3.48
CA ASP A 102 -18.10 10.54 -3.39
C ASP A 102 -18.45 10.91 -1.94
N GLN A 103 -18.02 10.10 -0.97
CA GLN A 103 -18.17 10.41 0.46
C GLN A 103 -17.44 11.69 0.87
N THR A 104 -16.31 12.03 0.22
CA THR A 104 -15.63 13.31 0.48
C THR A 104 -16.43 14.52 -0.01
N THR A 105 -17.31 14.31 -0.99
CA THR A 105 -18.10 15.37 -1.63
C THR A 105 -19.38 15.66 -0.84
N GLU A 106 -19.95 14.66 -0.17
CA GLU A 106 -21.17 14.82 0.64
C GLU A 106 -20.92 15.54 1.99
N THR A 107 -19.68 15.50 2.49
CA THR A 107 -19.28 16.26 3.70
C THR A 107 -19.00 17.72 3.35
N SER A 108 -20.07 18.50 3.13
CA SER A 108 -20.05 19.92 2.70
C SER A 108 -19.52 20.94 3.73
N THR A 109 -18.73 20.51 4.71
CA THR A 109 -18.05 21.43 5.63
C THR A 109 -16.67 21.79 5.07
N THR A 110 -16.14 22.97 5.42
CA THR A 110 -14.80 23.50 5.07
C THR A 110 -13.69 22.70 5.75
N THR A 111 -13.69 21.41 5.47
CA THR A 111 -12.90 20.38 6.12
C THR A 111 -11.91 19.80 5.13
N MET A 112 -10.63 19.90 5.45
CA MET A 112 -9.56 19.29 4.67
C MET A 112 -9.58 17.78 4.96
N MET A 113 -9.65 16.95 3.91
CA MET A 113 -9.54 15.50 4.08
C MET A 113 -8.15 15.03 3.64
N LYS A 114 -7.49 14.25 4.50
CA LYS A 114 -6.26 13.52 4.16
C LYS A 114 -6.58 12.03 4.09
N ILE A 115 -6.31 11.41 2.96
CA ILE A 115 -6.51 9.98 2.75
C ILE A 115 -5.13 9.34 2.57
N PHE A 116 -4.75 8.49 3.51
CA PHE A 116 -3.59 7.62 3.41
C PHE A 116 -4.05 6.29 2.82
N LEU A 117 -3.71 6.06 1.57
CA LEU A 117 -4.06 4.86 0.82
C LEU A 117 -2.87 3.89 0.84
N ILE A 118 -3.06 2.72 1.44
CA ILE A 118 -2.06 1.66 1.54
C ILE A 118 -2.52 0.50 0.65
N MET A 119 -1.72 0.13 -0.34
CA MET A 119 -2.07 -0.91 -1.31
C MET A 119 -0.83 -1.58 -1.91
N PRO A 120 -0.95 -2.78 -2.52
CA PRO A 120 0.16 -3.38 -3.24
C PRO A 120 0.63 -2.50 -4.40
N SER A 121 1.96 -2.34 -4.56
CA SER A 121 2.56 -1.44 -5.56
C SER A 121 2.24 -1.83 -7.01
N CYS A 122 1.79 -3.07 -7.26
CA CYS A 122 1.32 -3.49 -8.59
C CYS A 122 0.10 -2.71 -9.07
N TYR A 123 -0.60 -2.02 -8.16
CA TYR A 123 -1.74 -1.16 -8.47
C TYR A 123 -1.37 0.31 -8.69
N ASP A 124 -0.12 0.71 -8.51
CA ASP A 124 0.31 2.12 -8.63
C ASP A 124 0.03 2.70 -10.02
N GLU A 125 0.35 1.96 -11.08
CA GLU A 125 0.11 2.41 -12.46
C GLU A 125 -1.40 2.52 -12.75
N MET A 126 -2.18 1.61 -12.18
CA MET A 126 -3.63 1.59 -12.33
C MET A 126 -4.27 2.77 -11.60
N LEU A 127 -3.83 3.07 -10.38
CA LEU A 127 -4.27 4.23 -9.60
C LEU A 127 -3.91 5.53 -10.32
N ASN A 128 -2.68 5.67 -10.81
CA ASN A 128 -2.24 6.85 -11.56
C ASN A 128 -3.14 7.12 -12.77
N LYS A 129 -3.48 6.08 -13.55
CA LYS A 129 -4.40 6.23 -14.70
C LYS A 129 -5.78 6.68 -14.26
N MET A 130 -6.35 6.07 -13.22
CA MET A 130 -7.67 6.45 -12.70
C MET A 130 -7.71 7.88 -12.21
N ILE A 131 -6.66 8.32 -11.52
CA ILE A 131 -6.56 9.69 -11.04
C ILE A 131 -6.52 10.66 -12.22
N ILE A 132 -5.69 10.39 -13.23
CA ILE A 132 -5.58 11.25 -14.41
C ILE A 132 -6.93 11.34 -15.12
N ASP A 133 -7.61 10.20 -15.30
CA ASP A 133 -8.93 10.14 -15.93
C ASP A 133 -9.99 10.90 -15.11
N GLU A 134 -10.04 10.71 -13.79
CA GLU A 134 -11.01 11.40 -12.92
C GLU A 134 -10.74 12.90 -12.78
N GLN A 135 -9.47 13.32 -12.71
CA GLN A 135 -9.11 14.75 -12.73
C GLN A 135 -9.53 15.39 -14.05
N PHE A 136 -9.31 14.71 -15.17
CA PHE A 136 -9.69 15.18 -16.50
C PHE A 136 -11.21 15.27 -16.66
N GLU A 137 -11.97 14.31 -16.13
CA GLU A 137 -13.44 14.37 -16.11
C GLU A 137 -13.97 15.51 -15.22
N ARG A 138 -13.41 15.70 -14.01
CA ARG A 138 -13.84 16.77 -13.09
C ARG A 138 -13.53 18.17 -13.62
N LEU A 139 -12.38 18.37 -14.27
CA LEU A 139 -12.02 19.63 -14.94
C LEU A 139 -13.00 20.01 -16.06
N ASN A 140 -13.66 19.03 -16.68
CA ASN A 140 -14.60 19.27 -17.77
C ASN A 140 -16.06 19.49 -17.29
N VAL A 141 -16.41 19.09 -16.06
CA VAL A 141 -17.83 19.00 -15.63
C VAL A 141 -18.24 20.06 -14.60
N THR A 142 -17.34 20.63 -13.79
CA THR A 142 -17.78 21.49 -12.67
C THR A 142 -16.90 22.72 -12.41
N ASN A 143 -17.52 23.90 -12.32
CA ASN A 143 -16.97 25.15 -11.76
C ASN A 143 -16.72 25.06 -10.23
N GLN A 144 -16.55 23.87 -9.66
CA GLN A 144 -16.27 23.67 -8.24
C GLN A 144 -14.76 23.63 -8.02
N GLN A 145 -14.24 24.54 -7.20
CA GLN A 145 -12.82 24.66 -6.86
C GLN A 145 -12.41 23.58 -5.83
N GLN A 146 -12.62 22.30 -6.14
CA GLN A 146 -12.00 21.23 -5.38
C GLN A 146 -10.55 21.04 -5.84
N GLN A 147 -9.61 21.22 -4.91
CA GLN A 147 -8.20 20.94 -5.18
C GLN A 147 -7.85 19.58 -4.57
N ILE A 148 -7.50 18.63 -5.44
CA ILE A 148 -7.03 17.30 -5.05
C ILE A 148 -5.53 17.24 -5.34
N GLU A 149 -4.74 17.05 -4.29
CA GLU A 149 -3.28 16.86 -4.39
C GLU A 149 -2.97 15.40 -4.04
N ILE A 150 -2.22 14.72 -4.91
CA ILE A 150 -1.91 13.30 -4.75
C ILE A 150 -0.41 13.10 -4.82
N GLU A 151 0.12 12.41 -3.82
CA GLU A 151 1.54 12.21 -3.63
C GLU A 151 1.81 10.74 -3.28
N LEU A 152 2.68 10.09 -4.05
CA LEU A 152 3.24 8.80 -3.65
C LEU A 152 4.27 9.09 -2.54
N LEU A 153 3.94 8.72 -1.31
CA LEU A 153 4.83 8.93 -0.17
C LEU A 153 5.95 7.90 -0.17
N GLN A 154 5.63 6.65 -0.47
CA GLN A 154 6.61 5.57 -0.46
C GLN A 154 6.14 4.36 -1.26
N SER A 155 7.08 3.66 -1.89
CA SER A 155 6.91 2.28 -2.35
C SER A 155 7.98 1.44 -1.66
N GLU A 156 7.55 0.51 -0.80
CA GLU A 156 8.42 -0.35 0.00
C GLU A 156 8.35 -1.80 -0.46
N PHE A 157 9.47 -2.50 -0.43
CA PHE A 157 9.48 -3.96 -0.37
C PHE A 157 9.73 -4.42 1.07
N PRO A 158 9.10 -5.51 1.52
CA PRO A 158 9.47 -6.17 2.78
C PRO A 158 10.91 -6.70 2.73
N ASN A 159 11.88 -5.91 3.19
CA ASN A 159 13.27 -6.33 3.46
C ASN A 159 14.03 -7.05 2.32
N PHE A 160 13.87 -6.65 1.07
CA PHE A 160 14.89 -6.96 0.07
C PHE A 160 15.39 -5.62 -0.45
N SER A 161 16.58 -5.19 0.02
CA SER A 161 17.31 -4.20 -0.77
C SER A 161 17.65 -4.82 -2.13
N ALA A 162 17.91 -3.97 -3.13
CA ALA A 162 18.45 -4.48 -4.38
C ALA A 162 19.75 -5.27 -4.13
N GLU A 163 20.57 -4.84 -3.16
CA GLU A 163 21.76 -5.57 -2.72
C GLU A 163 21.46 -6.95 -2.09
N ASP A 164 20.41 -7.09 -1.28
CA ASP A 164 20.02 -8.39 -0.69
C ASP A 164 19.54 -9.37 -1.79
N LEU A 165 18.90 -8.84 -2.83
CA LEU A 165 18.39 -9.63 -3.97
C LEU A 165 19.54 -10.10 -4.84
N ASP A 166 20.49 -9.21 -5.12
CA ASP A 166 21.73 -9.54 -5.83
C ASP A 166 22.57 -10.56 -5.04
N GLN A 167 22.66 -10.45 -3.71
CA GLN A 167 23.34 -11.45 -2.88
C GLN A 167 22.67 -12.83 -2.95
N CYS A 168 21.34 -12.90 -2.90
CA CYS A 168 20.62 -14.16 -3.05
C CYS A 168 20.78 -14.80 -4.45
N LEU A 169 20.98 -13.99 -5.48
CA LEU A 169 21.13 -14.44 -6.87
C LEU A 169 22.60 -14.80 -7.22
N LEU A 170 23.57 -14.09 -6.65
CA LEU A 170 25.01 -14.36 -6.79
C LEU A 170 25.41 -15.70 -6.15
N ILE A 171 24.73 -16.13 -5.08
CA ILE A 171 24.97 -17.45 -4.46
C ILE A 171 24.74 -18.61 -5.43
N ASN A 172 23.94 -18.41 -6.50
CA ASN A 172 23.62 -19.46 -7.46
C ASN A 172 24.44 -19.43 -8.76
N ASN A 173 25.26 -18.39 -8.97
CA ASN A 173 25.97 -18.16 -10.24
C ASN A 173 27.48 -18.46 -10.20
N ASN A 174 27.98 -19.10 -9.15
CA ASN A 174 29.39 -19.51 -9.08
C ASN A 174 29.75 -20.73 -9.95
N ASN A 175 28.90 -21.10 -10.92
CA ASN A 175 29.23 -22.05 -11.96
C ASN A 175 28.99 -21.44 -13.35
N ASN A 176 30.10 -20.93 -13.88
CA ASN A 176 30.50 -20.90 -15.28
C ASN A 176 29.69 -20.08 -16.29
N ASN A 177 30.41 -19.04 -16.76
CA ASN A 177 30.55 -18.59 -18.15
C ASN A 177 29.35 -17.96 -18.87
N LYS A 178 29.59 -16.68 -19.24
CA LYS A 178 29.20 -15.97 -20.47
C LYS A 178 27.70 -15.96 -20.81
N ASP A 179 27.08 -14.79 -20.68
CA ASP A 179 26.54 -14.02 -21.82
C ASP A 179 25.83 -12.73 -21.33
N ASP A 180 26.17 -11.61 -21.95
CA ASP A 180 25.76 -10.21 -21.65
C ASP A 180 24.27 -9.87 -21.93
N ASP A 181 23.36 -10.84 -21.85
CA ASP A 181 21.91 -10.62 -22.05
C ASP A 181 21.07 -10.98 -20.81
N SER A 182 21.69 -11.61 -19.80
CA SER A 182 21.01 -12.05 -18.57
C SER A 182 20.67 -10.92 -17.60
N ASP A 183 21.48 -9.87 -17.53
CA ASP A 183 21.27 -8.71 -16.63
C ASP A 183 19.95 -7.98 -16.92
N SER A 184 19.53 -7.91 -18.18
CA SER A 184 18.26 -7.28 -18.55
C SER A 184 17.05 -8.12 -18.10
N THR A 185 17.19 -9.44 -18.04
CA THR A 185 16.11 -10.34 -17.64
C THR A 185 15.96 -10.40 -16.12
N MET A 186 17.08 -10.44 -15.40
CA MET A 186 17.10 -10.43 -13.94
C MET A 186 16.50 -9.13 -13.41
N LEU A 187 16.94 -7.98 -13.94
CA LEU A 187 16.39 -6.67 -13.57
C LEU A 187 14.88 -6.54 -13.86
N LYS A 188 14.38 -7.19 -14.92
CA LYS A 188 12.93 -7.25 -15.21
C LYS A 188 12.19 -8.12 -14.21
N TRP A 189 12.78 -9.25 -13.78
CA TRP A 189 12.19 -10.14 -12.78
C TRP A 189 12.17 -9.50 -11.40
N THR A 190 13.26 -8.87 -10.98
CA THR A 190 13.33 -8.17 -9.69
C THR A 190 12.31 -7.04 -9.63
N ASN A 191 12.21 -6.22 -10.68
CA ASN A 191 11.17 -5.19 -10.78
C ASN A 191 9.74 -5.74 -10.75
N ARG A 192 9.51 -6.91 -11.37
CA ARG A 192 8.19 -7.56 -11.33
C ARG A 192 7.86 -8.03 -9.92
N ILE A 193 8.78 -8.72 -9.26
CA ILE A 193 8.62 -9.16 -7.87
C ILE A 193 8.37 -7.95 -6.97
N TRP A 194 9.16 -6.88 -7.14
CA TRP A 194 9.02 -5.65 -6.38
C TRP A 194 7.65 -5.02 -6.55
N LYS A 195 7.16 -4.92 -7.78
CA LYS A 195 5.80 -4.44 -8.05
C LYS A 195 4.76 -5.37 -7.44
N THR A 196 4.92 -6.69 -7.56
CA THR A 196 3.91 -7.66 -7.11
C THR A 196 3.79 -7.76 -5.60
N PHE A 197 4.90 -7.69 -4.86
CA PHE A 197 4.93 -7.91 -3.41
C PHE A 197 5.30 -6.67 -2.60
N GLY A 198 5.66 -5.57 -3.27
CA GLY A 198 5.84 -4.27 -2.64
C GLY A 198 4.51 -3.65 -2.21
N MET A 199 4.59 -2.78 -1.22
CA MET A 199 3.51 -1.99 -0.67
C MET A 199 3.76 -0.53 -0.98
N SER A 200 2.76 0.17 -1.49
CA SER A 200 2.79 1.62 -1.70
C SER A 200 1.89 2.33 -0.71
N ILE A 201 2.33 3.51 -0.31
CA ILE A 201 1.60 4.44 0.52
C ILE A 201 1.41 5.71 -0.31
N TRP A 202 0.16 6.04 -0.55
CA TRP A 202 -0.27 7.23 -1.25
C TRP A 202 -0.95 8.18 -0.27
N LEU A 203 -0.62 9.47 -0.38
CA LEU A 203 -1.33 10.55 0.31
C LEU A 203 -2.19 11.27 -0.71
N ILE A 204 -3.48 11.36 -0.41
CA ILE A 204 -4.45 12.12 -1.20
C ILE A 204 -5.02 13.21 -0.29
N LYS A 205 -4.72 14.46 -0.60
CA LYS A 205 -5.26 15.63 0.09
C LYS A 205 -6.42 16.16 -0.74
N VAL A 206 -7.60 16.24 -0.13
CA VAL A 206 -8.80 16.81 -0.75
C VAL A 206 -9.14 18.08 0.01
N VAL A 207 -9.10 19.21 -0.71
CA VAL A 207 -9.47 20.53 -0.18
C VAL A 207 -10.77 20.95 -0.86
N ASN A 208 -11.86 20.96 -0.06
CA ASN A 208 -13.12 21.56 -0.46
C ASN A 208 -13.03 23.07 -0.20
N GLN A 209 -12.97 23.88 -1.27
CA GLN A 209 -13.09 25.35 -1.19
C GLN A 209 -14.56 25.77 -1.24
#